data_AF-A0A0C3CK53-F1
#
_entry.id   AF-A0A0C3CK53-F1
#
_cell.length_a   1.000
_cell.length_b   1.000
_cell.length_c   1.000
_cell.angle_alpha   90.00
_cell.angle_beta   90.00
_cell.angle_gamma   90.00
#
_symmetry.space_group_name_H-M   'P 1'
#
loop_
_entity.id
_entity.type
_entity.pdbx_description
1 polymer ?
#
loop_
_entity_poly.entity_id
_entity_poly.type
_entity_poly.pdbx_seq_one_letter_code
_entity_poly.pdbx_strand_id
1 'polypeptide(L)'
;MLKDVWWSPQRSVLQEFALRSHAILAHHHPRRLFPLMSNTSQLSDAHTRIYLTLLKSLSLNDPSLKDIELDLTLGAILNEPNSEAKNVMTNNNENELSALGASEANPSPPKQLGVFREEELLTFGTPARHHLNASSRQRLLEDIQSTLRSMAEFLCGDKEGIKDENISSIIPEALQVYKDELSTARGAIVTGSNRIVALILEISKMRESLEYELKQAISITLPTLETTRTASIDLLAATVEASLVKLSLIKARSERSLYNQQFNGKDDNTMAHAIVAAHGALKRDEQEMKAEANSLDRQLQEYESLLKLVDGGSGGYQQIINDWTKVKQGTDECLKDLRRLGWTGD
;
A
#
# COMPACT_ATOMS: atom_id res chain seq x y z
N MET A 1 30.66 6.82 46.65
CA MET A 1 31.71 6.32 45.74
C MET A 1 31.05 5.76 44.48
N LEU A 2 30.45 6.63 43.66
CA LEU A 2 29.97 6.37 42.29
C LEU A 2 29.70 7.78 41.74
N LYS A 3 30.53 8.24 40.81
CA LYS A 3 30.31 9.47 40.05
C LYS A 3 30.12 9.05 38.60
N ASP A 4 28.92 9.26 38.11
CA ASP A 4 28.52 9.02 36.74
C ASP A 4 29.29 9.92 35.78
N VAL A 5 29.95 9.29 34.81
CA VAL A 5 30.69 9.91 33.72
C VAL A 5 29.72 10.13 32.57
N TRP A 6 29.27 11.37 32.41
CA TRP A 6 28.54 11.81 31.24
C TRP A 6 29.52 11.98 30.07
N TRP A 7 29.38 11.12 29.04
CA TRP A 7 30.04 11.29 27.75
C TRP A 7 29.39 12.44 26.97
N SER A 8 30.20 13.31 26.37
CA SER A 8 29.72 14.39 25.49
C SER A 8 30.37 14.28 24.10
N PRO A 9 29.59 14.06 23.03
CA PRO A 9 30.09 14.08 21.65
C PRO A 9 29.91 15.50 21.06
N GLN A 10 30.68 16.48 21.54
CA GLN A 10 30.50 17.89 21.12
C GLN A 10 31.53 18.40 20.09
N ARG A 11 32.61 17.68 19.80
CA ARG A 11 33.67 18.20 18.92
C ARG A 11 33.49 17.91 17.42
N SER A 12 32.79 16.84 17.03
CA SER A 12 32.55 16.55 15.61
C SER A 12 31.52 17.51 14.97
N VAL A 13 30.52 17.95 15.73
CA VAL A 13 29.41 18.78 15.22
C VAL A 13 29.86 20.20 14.88
N LEU A 14 30.78 20.78 15.64
CA LEU A 14 31.29 22.14 15.38
C LEU A 14 32.19 22.21 14.13
N GLN A 15 32.94 21.14 13.85
CA GLN A 15 33.75 21.05 12.63
C GLN A 15 32.87 20.83 11.38
N GLU A 16 31.77 20.08 11.52
CA GLU A 16 30.79 19.87 10.44
C GLU A 16 29.92 21.12 10.18
N PHE A 17 29.63 21.92 11.22
CA PHE A 17 28.86 23.18 11.09
C PHE A 17 29.64 24.29 10.37
N ALA A 18 30.97 24.38 10.59
CA ALA A 18 31.82 25.31 9.87
C ALA A 18 31.94 24.98 8.36
N LEU A 19 31.90 23.69 8.01
CA LEU A 19 31.95 23.24 6.62
C LEU A 19 30.60 23.37 5.90
N ARG A 20 29.47 23.16 6.61
CA ARG A 20 28.12 23.31 6.01
C ARG A 20 27.65 24.75 5.86
N SER A 21 28.05 25.66 6.75
CA SER A 21 27.66 27.09 6.66
C SER A 21 28.27 27.79 5.44
N HIS A 22 29.44 27.35 4.96
CA HIS A 22 30.03 27.86 3.72
C HIS A 22 29.33 27.37 2.43
N ALA A 23 28.67 26.21 2.46
CA ALA A 23 27.97 25.66 1.29
C ALA A 23 26.60 26.32 1.04
N ILE A 24 25.94 26.82 2.08
CA ILE A 24 24.58 27.38 2.00
C ILE A 24 24.58 28.82 1.44
N LEU A 25 25.70 29.55 1.54
CA LEU A 25 25.83 30.92 1.04
C LEU A 25 26.15 31.02 -0.48
N ALA A 26 26.40 29.90 -1.17
CA ALA A 26 26.72 29.89 -2.60
C ALA A 26 25.51 29.71 -3.53
N HIS A 27 24.32 29.42 -3.00
CA HIS A 27 23.14 29.05 -3.79
C HIS A 27 21.95 30.01 -3.63
N HIS A 28 22.15 31.31 -3.84
CA HIS A 28 21.02 32.22 -4.05
C HIS A 28 21.34 33.36 -5.03
N HIS A 29 21.01 33.17 -6.31
CA HIS A 29 20.52 34.24 -7.18
C HIS A 29 19.58 33.69 -8.27
N PRO A 30 18.41 34.32 -8.52
CA PRO A 30 17.43 33.85 -9.51
C PRO A 30 17.44 34.71 -10.79
N ARG A 31 17.40 34.08 -11.98
CA ARG A 31 16.99 34.75 -13.23
C ARG A 31 16.29 33.81 -14.23
N ARG A 32 14.99 34.05 -14.37
CA ARG A 32 14.18 34.28 -15.59
C ARG A 32 14.03 33.21 -16.69
N LEU A 33 12.75 32.79 -16.83
CA LEU A 33 11.85 32.84 -18.02
C LEU A 33 12.06 31.89 -19.22
N PHE A 34 11.07 30.98 -19.35
CA PHE A 34 10.42 30.31 -20.52
C PHE A 34 10.50 31.06 -21.89
N PRO A 35 10.28 30.44 -23.09
CA PRO A 35 9.13 29.52 -23.34
C PRO A 35 9.17 28.47 -24.52
N LEU A 36 8.09 27.66 -24.55
CA LEU A 36 7.32 27.10 -25.70
C LEU A 36 7.90 26.01 -26.64
N MET A 37 7.16 24.87 -26.71
CA MET A 37 6.63 24.14 -27.90
C MET A 37 5.89 22.89 -27.38
N SER A 38 4.55 22.83 -27.25
CA SER A 38 3.45 22.64 -28.22
C SER A 38 3.24 21.21 -28.76
N ASN A 39 2.03 20.69 -28.50
CA ASN A 39 1.29 19.54 -29.08
C ASN A 39 1.66 18.16 -28.50
N THR A 40 0.74 17.26 -28.10
CA THR A 40 -0.57 16.87 -28.66
C THR A 40 -1.49 16.17 -27.63
N SER A 41 -2.73 16.67 -27.47
CA SER A 41 -4.02 15.94 -27.41
C SER A 41 -4.21 14.54 -26.78
N GLN A 42 -3.35 14.04 -25.88
CA GLN A 42 -3.60 12.79 -25.12
C GLN A 42 -3.74 13.00 -23.60
N LEU A 43 -3.68 14.24 -23.13
CA LEU A 43 -3.63 14.58 -21.70
C LEU A 43 -5.00 14.83 -21.05
N SER A 44 -6.09 14.74 -21.81
CA SER A 44 -7.44 15.10 -21.34
C SER A 44 -8.15 13.97 -20.59
N ASP A 45 -7.83 12.70 -20.81
CA ASP A 45 -8.50 11.57 -20.14
C ASP A 45 -7.77 11.13 -18.86
N ALA A 46 -6.47 11.46 -18.76
CA ALA A 46 -5.67 11.20 -17.57
C ALA A 46 -5.92 12.25 -16.46
N HIS A 47 -6.13 13.52 -16.82
CA HIS A 47 -6.37 14.57 -15.84
C HIS A 47 -7.75 14.47 -15.16
N THR A 48 -8.79 14.04 -15.85
CA THR A 48 -10.11 13.78 -15.25
C THR A 48 -10.08 12.61 -14.27
N ARG A 49 -9.30 11.56 -14.56
CA ARG A 49 -9.11 10.44 -13.62
C ARG A 49 -8.30 10.84 -12.39
N ILE A 50 -7.27 11.67 -12.56
CA ILE A 50 -6.47 12.16 -11.43
C ILE A 50 -7.28 13.14 -10.56
N TYR A 51 -8.09 14.02 -11.14
CA TYR A 51 -8.97 14.92 -10.38
C TYR A 51 -10.07 14.18 -9.63
N LEU A 52 -10.67 13.12 -10.21
CA LEU A 52 -11.65 12.28 -9.52
C LEU A 52 -11.03 11.45 -8.40
N THR A 53 -9.78 11.01 -8.56
CA THR A 53 -9.06 10.27 -7.50
C THR A 53 -8.66 11.22 -6.36
N LEU A 54 -8.27 12.46 -6.67
CA LEU A 54 -7.95 13.49 -5.67
C LEU A 54 -9.17 13.98 -4.89
N LEU A 55 -10.32 14.19 -5.56
CA LEU A 55 -11.58 14.52 -4.90
C LEU A 55 -12.06 13.38 -3.98
N LYS A 56 -11.86 12.12 -4.38
CA LYS A 56 -12.20 10.96 -3.55
C LYS A 56 -11.28 10.80 -2.33
N SER A 57 -10.00 11.18 -2.46
CA SER A 57 -9.06 11.19 -1.33
C SER A 57 -9.26 12.39 -0.38
N LEU A 58 -9.73 13.54 -0.87
CA LEU A 58 -10.04 14.70 -0.02
C LEU A 58 -11.37 14.53 0.74
N SER A 59 -12.31 13.75 0.20
CA SER A 59 -13.58 13.43 0.87
C SER A 59 -13.45 12.48 2.08
N LEU A 60 -12.28 11.87 2.31
CA LEU A 60 -12.09 10.85 3.36
C LEU A 60 -11.57 11.40 4.70
N ASN A 61 -11.33 12.71 4.81
CA ASN A 61 -10.75 13.32 6.03
C ASN A 61 -11.66 14.26 6.82
N ASP A 62 -12.94 14.40 6.47
CA ASP A 62 -13.91 15.17 7.27
C ASP A 62 -15.17 14.34 7.60
N PRO A 63 -15.51 14.12 8.89
CA PRO A 63 -16.69 13.34 9.28
C PRO A 63 -18.02 14.10 9.17
N SER A 64 -18.05 15.32 8.62
CA SER A 64 -19.25 16.18 8.53
C SER A 64 -19.95 16.17 7.17
N LEU A 65 -19.49 15.38 6.19
CA LEU A 65 -20.00 15.39 4.81
C LEU A 65 -20.67 14.07 4.38
N LYS A 66 -21.24 13.32 5.35
CA LYS A 66 -21.87 12.01 5.11
C LYS A 66 -23.24 12.04 4.39
N ASP A 67 -23.82 13.20 4.12
CA ASP A 67 -25.20 13.29 3.62
C ASP A 67 -25.33 13.74 2.15
N ILE A 68 -24.36 13.44 1.29
CA ILE A 68 -24.51 13.64 -0.16
C ILE A 68 -24.53 12.28 -0.86
N GLU A 69 -25.74 11.75 -0.96
CA GLU A 69 -26.12 10.58 -1.73
C GLU A 69 -26.02 10.91 -3.24
N LEU A 70 -25.05 10.33 -3.94
CA LEU A 70 -24.94 10.38 -5.39
C LEU A 70 -25.45 9.05 -5.95
N ASP A 71 -26.72 9.08 -6.31
CA ASP A 71 -27.47 8.03 -6.98
C ASP A 71 -26.83 7.73 -8.36
N LEU A 72 -26.10 6.62 -8.46
CA LEU A 72 -25.68 6.01 -9.71
C LEU A 72 -26.12 4.55 -9.69
N THR A 73 -27.37 4.37 -10.12
CA THR A 73 -28.04 3.09 -10.28
C THR A 73 -27.49 2.33 -11.50
N LEU A 74 -26.76 1.25 -11.20
CA LEU A 74 -26.54 0.05 -12.02
C LEU A 74 -26.22 -1.04 -11.00
N GLY A 75 -27.16 -1.75 -10.40
CA GLY A 75 -28.22 -2.51 -11.06
C GLY A 75 -27.96 -3.99 -10.82
N ALA A 76 -28.37 -4.46 -9.64
CA ALA A 76 -28.83 -5.81 -9.30
C ALA A 76 -27.92 -7.03 -9.62
N ILE A 77 -27.37 -7.64 -8.57
CA ILE A 77 -27.63 -9.01 -8.12
C ILE A 77 -26.57 -9.31 -7.03
N LEU A 78 -27.00 -9.28 -5.76
CA LEU A 78 -26.66 -10.24 -4.70
C LEU A 78 -27.18 -9.66 -3.36
N ASN A 79 -28.04 -10.44 -2.73
CA ASN A 79 -28.76 -10.13 -1.51
C ASN A 79 -27.84 -9.84 -0.32
N GLU A 80 -28.10 -8.74 0.38
CA GLU A 80 -27.83 -8.62 1.83
C GLU A 80 -29.04 -9.18 2.62
N PRO A 81 -28.81 -9.78 3.79
CA PRO A 81 -29.78 -9.75 4.88
C PRO A 81 -29.34 -8.75 5.96
N ASN A 82 -30.29 -7.87 6.30
CA ASN A 82 -30.33 -6.98 7.46
C ASN A 82 -29.91 -7.65 8.78
N SER A 83 -29.16 -6.92 9.61
CA SER A 83 -29.41 -6.89 11.06
C SER A 83 -28.85 -5.61 11.70
N GLU A 84 -29.71 -4.61 11.87
CA GLU A 84 -29.60 -3.66 12.98
C GLU A 84 -30.51 -4.15 14.12
N ALA A 85 -29.95 -4.27 15.32
CA ALA A 85 -30.73 -4.19 16.55
C ALA A 85 -29.83 -3.68 17.68
N LYS A 86 -30.20 -2.53 18.25
CA LYS A 86 -29.74 -2.04 19.55
C LYS A 86 -30.82 -2.31 20.60
N ASN A 87 -30.37 -2.82 21.74
CA ASN A 87 -30.79 -2.54 23.12
C ASN A 87 -32.07 -3.15 23.73
N VAL A 88 -31.80 -3.98 24.75
CA VAL A 88 -32.17 -3.84 26.18
C VAL A 88 -33.61 -4.10 26.64
N MET A 89 -33.72 -5.17 27.43
CA MET A 89 -34.52 -5.40 28.65
C MET A 89 -35.99 -5.88 28.61
N THR A 90 -36.15 -6.96 29.37
CA THR A 90 -37.27 -7.38 30.24
C THR A 90 -38.40 -8.27 29.71
N ASN A 91 -38.53 -9.38 30.47
CA ASN A 91 -39.74 -10.03 30.96
C ASN A 91 -40.48 -11.06 30.09
N ASN A 92 -40.41 -12.28 30.64
CA ASN A 92 -41.52 -13.17 30.96
C ASN A 92 -42.23 -13.95 29.84
N ASN A 93 -42.46 -15.22 30.22
CA ASN A 93 -43.48 -16.16 29.75
C ASN A 93 -43.09 -17.05 28.58
N GLU A 94 -42.37 -18.12 28.92
CA GLU A 94 -42.57 -19.43 28.32
C GLU A 94 -43.92 -19.99 28.81
N ASN A 95 -44.91 -20.02 27.94
CA ASN A 95 -45.93 -21.07 27.95
C ASN A 95 -46.75 -21.04 26.66
N GLU A 96 -47.00 -22.25 26.15
CA GLU A 96 -48.01 -22.59 25.15
C GLU A 96 -47.77 -22.09 23.71
N LEU A 97 -47.36 -22.99 22.81
CA LEU A 97 -48.32 -23.73 21.99
C LEU A 97 -47.59 -24.69 21.05
N SER A 98 -47.82 -25.97 21.32
CA SER A 98 -47.79 -27.03 20.32
C SER A 98 -48.79 -26.75 19.19
N ALA A 99 -48.52 -27.38 18.06
CA ALA A 99 -49.41 -27.63 16.92
C ALA A 99 -49.38 -26.63 15.76
N LEU A 100 -48.81 -27.15 14.66
CA LEU A 100 -49.15 -27.00 13.24
C LEU A 100 -47.81 -26.91 12.50
N GLY A 101 -47.34 -27.95 11.82
CA GLY A 101 -48.06 -28.71 10.83
C GLY A 101 -47.10 -28.80 9.65
N ALA A 102 -46.63 -30.02 9.38
CA ALA A 102 -45.65 -30.31 8.35
C ALA A 102 -46.09 -29.78 6.97
N SER A 103 -45.14 -29.20 6.24
CA SER A 103 -45.21 -29.13 4.78
C SER A 103 -43.78 -29.23 4.24
N GLU A 104 -43.28 -30.47 4.21
CA GLU A 104 -42.14 -30.87 3.39
C GLU A 104 -42.50 -30.66 1.92
N ALA A 105 -42.06 -29.56 1.33
CA ALA A 105 -41.97 -29.43 -0.11
C ALA A 105 -40.73 -30.19 -0.60
N ASN A 106 -40.85 -31.52 -0.68
CA ASN A 106 -39.94 -32.35 -1.47
C ASN A 106 -39.94 -31.82 -2.92
N PRO A 107 -38.77 -31.49 -3.51
CA PRO A 107 -38.70 -31.23 -4.94
C PRO A 107 -38.98 -32.53 -5.67
N SER A 108 -40.21 -32.65 -6.17
CA SER A 108 -40.65 -33.72 -7.06
C SER A 108 -39.60 -33.96 -8.15
N PRO A 109 -39.22 -35.22 -8.42
CA PRO A 109 -38.29 -35.53 -9.51
C PRO A 109 -38.89 -35.04 -10.84
N PRO A 110 -38.06 -34.65 -11.82
CA PRO A 110 -38.55 -34.16 -13.10
C PRO A 110 -39.50 -35.20 -13.67
N LYS A 111 -40.77 -34.80 -13.86
CA LYS A 111 -41.78 -35.59 -14.55
C LYS A 111 -41.14 -36.06 -15.86
N GLN A 112 -40.85 -37.35 -15.94
CA GLN A 112 -40.50 -38.01 -17.18
C GLN A 112 -41.61 -37.61 -18.17
N LEU A 113 -41.26 -36.82 -19.19
CA LEU A 113 -42.16 -36.57 -20.30
C LEU A 113 -42.60 -37.94 -20.79
N GLY A 114 -43.89 -38.21 -20.61
CA GLY A 114 -44.50 -39.48 -20.96
C GLY A 114 -44.17 -39.80 -22.41
N VAL A 115 -43.54 -40.95 -22.62
CA VAL A 115 -43.54 -41.62 -23.90
C VAL A 115 -45.00 -41.86 -24.23
N PHE A 116 -45.56 -41.08 -25.15
CA PHE A 116 -46.93 -41.26 -25.64
C PHE A 116 -47.10 -42.72 -26.06
N ARG A 117 -48.06 -43.43 -25.46
CA ARG A 117 -48.42 -44.77 -25.91
C ARG A 117 -49.15 -44.64 -27.24
N GLU A 118 -48.86 -45.55 -28.17
CA GLU A 118 -49.39 -45.55 -29.53
C GLU A 118 -50.94 -45.51 -29.56
N GLU A 119 -51.54 -46.08 -28.52
CA GLU A 119 -52.99 -46.13 -28.28
C GLU A 119 -53.61 -44.75 -28.02
N GLU A 120 -52.87 -43.84 -27.38
CA GLU A 120 -53.33 -42.48 -27.07
C GLU A 120 -53.20 -41.55 -28.28
N LEU A 121 -52.19 -41.76 -29.13
CA LEU A 121 -52.05 -41.06 -30.41
C LEU A 121 -53.20 -41.39 -31.38
N LEU A 122 -53.75 -42.60 -31.31
CA LEU A 122 -54.89 -43.03 -32.10
C LEU A 122 -56.22 -42.42 -31.61
N THR A 123 -56.34 -42.07 -30.32
CA THR A 123 -57.59 -41.53 -29.76
C THR A 123 -57.82 -40.06 -30.09
N PHE A 124 -56.76 -39.28 -30.29
CA PHE A 124 -56.87 -37.86 -30.69
C PHE A 124 -56.93 -37.65 -32.21
N GLY A 125 -56.77 -38.71 -33.01
CA GLY A 125 -56.96 -38.67 -34.46
C GLY A 125 -58.43 -38.86 -34.82
N THR A 126 -59.11 -37.82 -35.32
CA THR A 126 -60.46 -37.99 -35.88
C THR A 126 -60.44 -38.97 -37.06
N PRO A 127 -61.35 -39.97 -37.12
CA PRO A 127 -61.31 -41.04 -38.12
C PRO A 127 -61.54 -40.57 -39.57
N ALA A 128 -61.93 -39.30 -39.76
CA ALA A 128 -62.06 -38.66 -41.07
C ALA A 128 -60.71 -38.30 -41.74
N ARG A 129 -59.57 -38.45 -41.03
CA ARG A 129 -58.23 -38.22 -41.59
C ARG A 129 -57.55 -39.46 -42.19
N HIS A 130 -58.22 -40.61 -42.21
CA HIS A 130 -57.65 -41.88 -42.67
C HIS A 130 -57.49 -42.03 -44.19
N HIS A 131 -57.93 -41.03 -44.96
CA HIS A 131 -57.68 -40.97 -46.40
C HIS A 131 -56.94 -39.68 -46.76
N LEU A 132 -55.70 -39.56 -46.26
CA LEU A 132 -54.72 -38.72 -46.94
C LEU A 132 -54.66 -39.18 -48.40
N ASN A 133 -55.00 -38.28 -49.32
CA ASN A 133 -54.86 -38.52 -50.75
C ASN A 133 -53.43 -39.03 -51.01
N ALA A 134 -53.25 -40.02 -51.89
CA ALA A 134 -51.94 -40.63 -52.13
C ALA A 134 -50.86 -39.57 -52.42
N SER A 135 -51.26 -38.50 -53.11
CA SER A 135 -50.43 -37.33 -53.40
C SER A 135 -50.00 -36.52 -52.17
N SER A 136 -50.86 -36.34 -51.17
CA SER A 136 -50.49 -35.61 -49.95
C SER A 136 -49.63 -36.45 -49.01
N ARG A 137 -49.84 -37.77 -48.99
CA ARG A 137 -48.95 -38.70 -48.28
C ARG A 137 -47.54 -38.72 -48.89
N GLN A 138 -47.45 -38.70 -50.22
CA GLN A 138 -46.17 -38.66 -50.92
C GLN A 138 -45.44 -37.34 -50.67
N ARG A 139 -46.11 -36.19 -50.75
CA ARG A 139 -45.51 -34.89 -50.41
C ARG A 139 -45.02 -34.84 -48.97
N LEU A 140 -45.80 -35.37 -48.02
CA LEU A 140 -45.38 -35.42 -46.61
C LEU A 140 -44.14 -36.30 -46.42
N LEU A 141 -44.04 -37.42 -47.13
CA LEU A 141 -42.84 -38.27 -47.11
C LEU A 141 -41.63 -37.56 -47.71
N GLU A 142 -41.80 -36.86 -48.83
CA GLU A 142 -40.75 -36.06 -49.45
C GLU A 142 -40.28 -34.92 -48.54
N ASP A 143 -41.19 -34.23 -47.86
CA ASP A 143 -40.87 -33.17 -46.89
C ASP A 143 -40.16 -33.74 -45.65
N ILE A 144 -40.61 -34.88 -45.12
CA ILE A 144 -39.95 -35.56 -44.00
C ILE A 144 -38.54 -36.03 -44.40
N GLN A 145 -38.38 -36.59 -45.60
CA GLN A 145 -37.06 -37.01 -46.09
C GLN A 145 -36.14 -35.82 -46.36
N SER A 146 -36.68 -34.73 -46.91
CA SER A 146 -35.95 -33.47 -47.12
C SER A 146 -35.47 -32.86 -45.80
N THR A 147 -36.34 -32.79 -44.80
CA THR A 147 -35.97 -32.29 -43.47
C THR A 147 -34.97 -33.20 -42.75
N LEU A 148 -35.14 -34.51 -42.82
CA LEU A 148 -34.16 -35.47 -42.26
C LEU A 148 -32.80 -35.38 -42.96
N ARG A 149 -32.79 -35.19 -44.28
CA ARG A 149 -31.55 -34.99 -45.05
C ARG A 149 -30.86 -33.69 -44.66
N SER A 150 -31.61 -32.59 -44.53
CA SER A 150 -31.09 -31.31 -44.05
C SER A 150 -30.52 -31.40 -42.63
N MET A 151 -31.19 -32.13 -41.73
CA MET A 151 -30.69 -32.38 -40.37
C MET A 151 -29.42 -33.25 -40.38
N ALA A 152 -29.37 -34.27 -41.25
CA ALA A 152 -28.19 -35.12 -41.39
C ALA A 152 -26.99 -34.34 -41.97
N GLU A 153 -27.21 -33.51 -42.98
CA GLU A 153 -26.20 -32.61 -43.55
C GLU A 153 -25.66 -31.63 -42.51
N PHE A 154 -26.54 -31.02 -41.71
CA PHE A 154 -26.12 -30.11 -40.64
C PHE A 154 -25.30 -30.80 -39.54
N LEU A 155 -25.70 -32.01 -39.12
CA LEU A 155 -25.04 -32.74 -38.04
C LEU A 155 -23.79 -33.50 -38.48
N CYS A 156 -23.70 -33.95 -39.72
CA CYS A 156 -22.56 -34.72 -40.22
C CYS A 156 -21.57 -33.90 -41.05
N GLY A 157 -21.94 -32.67 -41.43
CA GLY A 157 -21.20 -31.84 -42.39
C GLY A 157 -21.33 -32.35 -43.83
N ASP A 158 -20.61 -31.71 -44.76
CA ASP A 158 -20.49 -32.07 -46.19
C ASP A 158 -19.74 -33.40 -46.42
N LYS A 159 -20.14 -34.47 -45.72
CA LYS A 159 -19.66 -35.83 -46.00
C LYS A 159 -20.45 -36.34 -47.20
N GLU A 160 -19.93 -36.09 -48.40
CA GLU A 160 -20.48 -36.58 -49.67
C GLU A 160 -20.74 -38.10 -49.59
N GLY A 161 -22.02 -38.49 -49.61
CA GLY A 161 -22.40 -39.91 -49.73
C GLY A 161 -23.46 -40.46 -48.76
N ILE A 162 -24.24 -39.62 -48.07
CA ILE A 162 -25.33 -40.10 -47.21
C ILE A 162 -26.47 -40.68 -48.07
N LYS A 163 -26.55 -42.01 -48.18
CA LYS A 163 -27.67 -42.72 -48.82
C LYS A 163 -28.89 -42.76 -47.88
N ASP A 164 -30.09 -42.65 -48.45
CA ASP A 164 -31.36 -42.53 -47.71
C ASP A 164 -31.64 -43.65 -46.69
N GLU A 165 -31.10 -44.86 -46.89
CA GLU A 165 -31.28 -46.00 -45.98
C GLU A 165 -30.47 -45.89 -44.67
N ASN A 166 -29.40 -45.09 -44.65
CA ASN A 166 -28.52 -44.95 -43.48
C ASN A 166 -28.85 -43.71 -42.63
N ILE A 167 -29.72 -42.80 -43.11
CA ILE A 167 -30.07 -41.56 -42.41
C ILE A 167 -30.68 -41.86 -41.03
N SER A 168 -31.49 -42.92 -40.93
CA SER A 168 -32.16 -43.30 -39.69
C SER A 168 -31.22 -43.78 -38.59
N SER A 169 -30.03 -44.31 -38.92
CA SER A 169 -29.03 -44.75 -37.94
C SER A 169 -27.97 -43.68 -37.66
N ILE A 170 -27.66 -42.82 -38.64
CA ILE A 170 -26.62 -41.80 -38.55
C ILE A 170 -27.04 -40.65 -37.62
N ILE A 171 -28.29 -40.16 -37.70
CA ILE A 171 -28.73 -39.01 -36.89
C ILE A 171 -28.67 -39.29 -35.38
N PRO A 172 -29.18 -40.43 -34.86
CA PRO A 172 -29.09 -40.73 -33.43
C PRO A 172 -27.65 -40.85 -32.94
N GLU A 173 -26.76 -41.45 -33.74
CA GLU A 173 -25.34 -41.61 -33.41
C GLU A 173 -24.63 -40.25 -33.36
N ALA A 174 -24.83 -39.40 -34.39
CA ALA A 174 -24.27 -38.04 -34.41
C ALA A 174 -24.78 -37.20 -33.23
N LEU A 175 -26.07 -37.30 -32.91
CA LEU A 175 -26.67 -36.58 -31.78
C LEU A 175 -26.10 -37.06 -30.44
N GLN A 176 -25.79 -38.34 -30.31
CA GLN A 176 -25.13 -38.89 -29.13
C GLN A 176 -23.70 -38.37 -29.01
N VAL A 177 -22.94 -38.32 -30.11
CA VAL A 177 -21.59 -37.75 -30.14
C VAL A 177 -21.60 -36.27 -29.71
N TYR A 178 -22.50 -35.46 -30.26
CA TYR A 178 -22.61 -34.04 -29.86
C TYR A 178 -23.05 -33.86 -28.41
N LYS A 179 -23.93 -34.73 -27.90
CA LYS A 179 -24.33 -34.72 -26.50
C LYS A 179 -23.15 -35.04 -25.59
N ASP A 180 -22.35 -36.03 -25.95
CA ASP A 180 -21.15 -36.41 -25.20
C ASP A 180 -20.12 -35.28 -25.27
N GLU A 181 -19.87 -34.69 -26.44
CA GLU A 181 -19.00 -33.52 -26.61
C GLU A 181 -19.46 -32.34 -25.75
N LEU A 182 -20.75 -32.00 -25.78
CA LEU A 182 -21.32 -30.93 -24.96
C LEU A 182 -21.22 -31.23 -23.46
N SER A 183 -21.36 -32.50 -23.07
CA SER A 183 -21.15 -32.92 -21.69
C SER A 183 -19.69 -32.75 -21.25
N THR A 184 -18.72 -33.09 -22.11
CA THR A 184 -17.30 -32.91 -21.83
C THR A 184 -16.91 -31.42 -21.76
N ALA A 185 -17.40 -30.60 -22.70
CA ALA A 185 -17.20 -29.16 -22.70
C ALA A 185 -17.80 -28.51 -21.44
N ARG A 186 -19.00 -28.93 -21.03
CA ARG A 186 -19.63 -28.47 -19.78
C ARG A 186 -18.81 -28.89 -18.56
N GLY A 187 -18.28 -30.11 -18.54
CA GLY A 187 -17.36 -30.58 -17.51
C GLY A 187 -16.10 -29.71 -17.42
N ALA A 188 -15.48 -29.40 -18.56
CA ALA A 188 -14.31 -28.53 -18.64
C ALA A 188 -14.62 -27.11 -18.11
N ILE A 189 -15.76 -26.52 -18.48
CA ILE A 189 -16.19 -25.21 -17.97
C ILE A 189 -16.37 -25.25 -16.44
N VAL A 190 -17.02 -26.29 -15.90
CA VAL A 190 -17.22 -26.42 -14.45
C VAL A 190 -15.88 -26.55 -13.72
N THR A 191 -14.95 -27.37 -14.22
CA THR A 191 -13.62 -27.50 -13.61
C THR A 191 -12.82 -26.19 -13.68
N GLY A 192 -12.91 -25.46 -14.80
CA GLY A 192 -12.30 -24.14 -14.96
C GLY A 192 -12.89 -23.11 -13.98
N SER A 193 -14.21 -23.07 -13.86
CA SER A 193 -14.91 -22.19 -12.91
C SER A 193 -14.51 -22.49 -11.46
N ASN A 194 -14.45 -23.77 -11.07
CA ASN A 194 -14.03 -24.17 -9.73
C ASN A 194 -12.59 -23.75 -9.43
N ARG A 195 -11.70 -23.86 -10.43
CA ARG A 195 -10.32 -23.40 -10.30
C ARG A 195 -10.23 -21.88 -10.12
N ILE A 196 -11.02 -21.11 -10.86
CA ILE A 196 -11.06 -19.65 -10.72
C ILE A 196 -11.55 -19.26 -9.32
N VAL A 197 -12.62 -19.90 -8.83
CA VAL A 197 -13.13 -19.66 -7.47
C VAL A 197 -12.06 -19.98 -6.41
N ALA A 198 -11.35 -21.10 -6.56
CA ALA A 198 -10.28 -21.47 -5.64
C ALA A 198 -9.15 -20.42 -5.62
N LEU A 199 -8.73 -19.91 -6.79
CA LEU A 199 -7.72 -18.86 -6.89
C LEU A 199 -8.19 -17.53 -6.28
N ILE A 200 -9.46 -17.16 -6.46
CA ILE A 200 -10.02 -15.95 -5.83
C ILE A 200 -9.96 -16.05 -4.31
N LEU A 201 -10.32 -17.21 -3.74
CA LEU A 201 -10.24 -17.46 -2.30
C LEU A 201 -8.80 -17.45 -1.78
N GLU A 202 -7.86 -17.96 -2.56
CA GLU A 202 -6.43 -17.92 -2.21
C GLU A 202 -5.90 -16.48 -2.22
N ILE A 203 -6.26 -15.69 -3.23
CA ILE A 203 -5.89 -14.27 -3.32
C ILE A 203 -6.50 -13.47 -2.17
N SER A 204 -7.78 -13.71 -1.81
CA SER A 204 -8.40 -13.00 -0.69
C SER A 204 -7.70 -13.32 0.63
N LYS A 205 -7.33 -14.59 0.85
CA LYS A 205 -6.57 -15.01 2.04
C LYS A 205 -5.18 -14.37 2.09
N MET A 206 -4.45 -14.36 0.96
CA MET A 206 -3.13 -13.71 0.89
C MET A 206 -3.23 -12.21 1.15
N ARG A 207 -4.28 -11.54 0.64
CA ARG A 207 -4.51 -10.11 0.89
C ARG A 207 -4.71 -9.82 2.37
N GLU A 208 -5.51 -10.61 3.07
CA GLU A 208 -5.73 -10.45 4.52
C GLU A 208 -4.44 -10.66 5.33
N SER A 209 -3.65 -11.68 4.98
CA SER A 209 -2.33 -11.91 5.60
C SER A 209 -1.39 -10.73 5.39
N LEU A 210 -1.30 -10.23 4.16
CA LEU A 210 -0.45 -9.09 3.83
C LEU A 210 -0.89 -7.82 4.55
N GLU A 211 -2.20 -7.56 4.63
CA GLU A 211 -2.73 -6.40 5.36
C GLU A 211 -2.41 -6.50 6.86
N TYR A 212 -2.53 -7.68 7.44
CA TYR A 212 -2.17 -7.93 8.83
C TYR A 212 -0.66 -7.71 9.08
N GLU A 213 0.20 -8.31 8.25
CA GLU A 213 1.65 -8.15 8.34
C GLU A 213 2.08 -6.70 8.15
N LEU A 214 1.46 -5.98 7.21
CA LEU A 214 1.75 -4.57 6.98
C LEU A 214 1.34 -3.71 8.18
N LYS A 215 0.15 -3.94 8.75
CA LYS A 215 -0.29 -3.24 9.96
C LYS A 215 0.64 -3.52 11.14
N GLN A 216 1.11 -4.75 11.28
CA GLN A 216 2.07 -5.14 12.31
C GLN A 216 3.45 -4.49 12.07
N ALA A 217 3.93 -4.46 10.84
CA ALA A 217 5.18 -3.80 10.50
C ALA A 217 5.11 -2.29 10.78
N ILE A 218 4.01 -1.62 10.40
CA ILE A 218 3.79 -0.19 10.68
C ILE A 218 3.71 0.06 12.18
N SER A 219 2.99 -0.77 12.93
CA SER A 219 2.84 -0.59 14.39
C SER A 219 4.14 -0.80 15.15
N ILE A 220 5.08 -1.59 14.64
CA ILE A 220 6.39 -1.81 15.26
C ILE A 220 7.40 -0.76 14.82
N THR A 221 7.51 -0.49 13.51
CA THR A 221 8.58 0.36 12.96
C THR A 221 8.32 1.85 13.21
N LEU A 222 7.08 2.32 13.05
CA LEU A 222 6.76 3.73 13.12
C LEU A 222 7.02 4.34 14.51
N PRO A 223 6.64 3.70 15.64
CA PRO A 223 6.96 4.24 16.96
C PRO A 223 8.45 4.34 17.23
N THR A 224 9.24 3.37 16.74
CA THR A 224 10.71 3.42 16.92
C THR A 224 11.35 4.56 16.13
N LEU A 225 10.86 4.81 14.91
CA LEU A 225 11.30 5.95 14.12
C LEU A 225 10.91 7.26 14.81
N GLU A 226 9.68 7.36 15.32
CA GLU A 226 9.20 8.57 15.95
C GLU A 226 9.94 8.89 17.26
N THR A 227 10.26 7.87 18.08
CA THR A 227 11.07 8.08 19.29
C THR A 227 12.51 8.51 18.97
N THR A 228 13.11 7.97 17.90
CA THR A 228 14.44 8.42 17.47
C THR A 228 14.41 9.85 16.93
N ARG A 229 13.34 10.20 16.20
CA ARG A 229 13.12 11.55 15.67
C ARG A 229 12.91 12.55 16.81
N THR A 230 12.05 12.26 17.77
CA THR A 230 11.82 13.15 18.93
C THR A 230 13.10 13.31 19.75
N ALA A 231 13.82 12.23 20.05
CA ALA A 231 15.11 12.31 20.75
C ALA A 231 16.15 13.16 20.00
N SER A 232 16.17 13.10 18.66
CA SER A 232 17.06 13.94 17.85
C SER A 232 16.69 15.43 17.88
N ILE A 233 15.38 15.74 17.89
CA ILE A 233 14.87 17.10 18.00
C ILE A 233 15.17 17.66 19.40
N ASP A 234 14.97 16.86 20.45
CA ASP A 234 15.27 17.25 21.83
C ASP A 234 16.76 17.51 22.04
N LEU A 235 17.64 16.67 21.45
CA LEU A 235 19.08 16.89 21.46
C LEU A 235 19.46 18.22 20.78
N LEU A 236 18.85 18.51 19.63
CA LEU A 236 19.08 19.75 18.90
C LEU A 236 18.60 20.96 19.71
N ALA A 237 17.40 20.88 20.29
CA ALA A 237 16.85 21.93 21.16
C ALA A 237 17.76 22.20 22.36
N ALA A 238 18.17 21.15 23.08
CA ALA A 238 19.10 21.27 24.21
C ALA A 238 20.46 21.86 23.79
N THR A 239 20.94 21.52 22.59
CA THR A 239 22.19 22.09 22.05
C THR A 239 22.06 23.58 21.76
N VAL A 240 20.93 24.00 21.16
CA VAL A 240 20.63 25.41 20.92
C VAL A 240 20.52 26.17 22.24
N GLU A 241 19.78 25.65 23.22
CA GLU A 241 19.66 26.26 24.55
C GLU A 241 21.01 26.39 25.25
N ALA A 242 21.83 25.33 25.26
CA ALA A 242 23.17 25.36 25.83
C ALA A 242 24.06 26.41 25.15
N SER A 243 23.96 26.57 23.82
CA SER A 243 24.69 27.59 23.08
C SER A 243 24.24 29.01 23.44
N LEU A 244 22.92 29.22 23.63
CA LEU A 244 22.37 30.52 24.05
C LEU A 244 22.77 30.87 25.48
N VAL A 245 22.76 29.90 26.40
CA VAL A 245 23.26 30.08 27.78
C VAL A 245 24.75 30.42 27.77
N LYS A 246 25.55 29.77 26.92
CA LYS A 246 26.98 30.09 26.78
C LYS A 246 27.18 31.52 26.27
N LEU A 247 26.42 31.93 25.26
CA LEU A 247 26.49 33.30 24.72
C LEU A 247 26.05 34.35 25.74
N SER A 248 24.98 34.10 26.50
CA SER A 248 24.51 35.04 27.53
C SER A 248 25.53 35.17 28.67
N LEU A 249 26.20 34.07 29.05
CA LEU A 249 27.29 34.10 30.03
C LEU A 249 28.49 34.93 29.53
N ILE A 250 28.92 34.74 28.28
CA ILE A 250 30.02 35.52 27.68
C ILE A 250 29.65 37.01 27.66
N LYS A 251 28.42 37.34 27.26
CA LYS A 251 27.91 38.72 27.29
C LYS A 251 27.98 39.30 28.70
N ALA A 252 27.42 38.62 29.71
CA ALA A 252 27.42 39.09 31.10
C ALA A 252 28.85 39.28 31.66
N ARG A 253 29.78 38.39 31.31
CA ARG A 253 31.21 38.52 31.69
C ARG A 253 31.85 39.74 31.03
N SER A 254 31.58 39.97 29.74
CA SER A 254 32.11 41.14 29.03
C SER A 254 31.58 42.44 29.60
N GLU A 255 30.27 42.52 29.89
CA GLU A 255 29.65 43.69 30.53
C GLU A 255 30.24 43.93 31.92
N ARG A 256 30.39 42.88 32.73
CA ARG A 256 31.04 42.99 34.04
C ARG A 256 32.48 43.47 33.92
N SER A 257 33.23 42.99 32.93
CA SER A 257 34.61 43.43 32.73
C SER A 257 34.71 44.88 32.29
N LEU A 258 33.73 45.39 31.54
CA LEU A 258 33.72 46.77 31.03
C LEU A 258 33.17 47.77 32.05
N TYR A 259 32.07 47.42 32.75
CA TYR A 259 31.33 48.36 33.59
C TYR A 259 31.64 48.24 35.09
N ASN A 260 32.18 47.12 35.56
CA ASN A 260 32.38 46.88 37.00
C ASN A 260 33.80 47.25 37.48
N GLN A 261 34.62 47.86 36.64
CA GLN A 261 35.79 48.61 37.11
C GLN A 261 35.27 49.89 37.77
N GLN A 262 35.09 49.83 39.09
CA GLN A 262 34.75 51.02 39.87
C GLN A 262 35.85 52.06 39.66
N PHE A 263 35.52 53.10 38.90
CA PHE A 263 36.36 54.27 38.73
C PHE A 263 36.48 54.97 40.09
N ASN A 264 37.56 54.70 40.82
CA ASN A 264 38.01 55.62 41.86
C ASN A 264 38.56 56.85 41.14
N GLY A 265 37.70 57.87 41.04
CA GLY A 265 37.85 58.99 40.12
C GLY A 265 39.20 59.69 40.19
N LYS A 266 39.91 59.73 39.06
CA LYS A 266 40.75 60.86 38.63
C LYS A 266 41.34 60.77 37.21
N ASP A 267 41.23 59.64 36.51
CA ASP A 267 41.86 59.50 35.18
C ASP A 267 40.84 59.46 34.03
N ASP A 268 41.04 60.30 33.02
CA ASP A 268 40.24 60.33 31.78
C ASP A 268 40.68 59.26 30.76
N ASN A 269 41.78 58.54 31.01
CA ASN A 269 42.30 57.47 30.13
C ASN A 269 41.67 56.08 30.36
N THR A 270 40.63 56.01 31.18
CA THR A 270 40.29 54.77 31.88
C THR A 270 39.50 53.77 31.05
N MET A 271 38.74 54.20 30.02
CA MET A 271 38.03 53.24 29.15
C MET A 271 39.00 52.49 28.21
N ALA A 272 40.00 53.17 27.65
CA ALA A 272 41.03 52.49 26.86
C ALA A 272 41.84 51.50 27.73
N HIS A 273 42.15 51.88 28.97
CA HIS A 273 42.82 50.99 29.91
C HIS A 273 41.93 49.81 30.36
N ALA A 274 40.63 50.05 30.57
CA ALA A 274 39.64 49.01 30.83
C ALA A 274 39.56 47.99 29.69
N ILE A 275 39.53 48.45 28.44
CA ILE A 275 39.51 47.59 27.25
C ILE A 275 40.80 46.77 27.16
N VAL A 276 41.97 47.38 27.40
CA VAL A 276 43.25 46.66 27.38
C VAL A 276 43.32 45.62 28.50
N ALA A 277 42.85 45.96 29.72
CA ALA A 277 42.79 45.04 30.85
C ALA A 277 41.81 43.88 30.60
N ALA A 278 40.62 44.17 30.06
CA ALA A 278 39.60 43.20 29.68
C ALA A 278 40.12 42.25 28.59
N HIS A 279 40.76 42.79 27.54
CA HIS A 279 41.40 41.98 26.50
C HIS A 279 42.51 41.09 27.07
N GLY A 280 43.32 41.62 28.00
CA GLY A 280 44.33 40.84 28.71
C GLY A 280 43.75 39.70 29.55
N ALA A 281 42.59 39.92 30.20
CA ALA A 281 41.88 38.89 30.93
C ALA A 281 41.30 37.82 29.99
N LEU A 282 40.59 38.22 28.94
CA LEU A 282 40.04 37.30 27.94
C LEU A 282 41.12 36.45 27.28
N LYS A 283 42.30 37.01 27.00
CA LYS A 283 43.43 36.27 26.42
C LYS A 283 44.02 35.24 27.39
N ARG A 284 44.00 35.51 28.69
CA ARG A 284 44.39 34.53 29.72
C ARG A 284 43.38 33.39 29.81
N ASP A 285 42.08 33.71 29.84
CA ASP A 285 41.00 32.71 29.84
C ASP A 285 41.05 31.84 28.57
N GLU A 286 41.35 32.43 27.41
CA GLU A 286 41.53 31.68 26.16
C GLU A 286 42.69 30.68 26.25
N GLN A 287 43.81 31.09 26.84
CA GLN A 287 44.97 30.22 27.05
C GLN A 287 44.68 29.09 28.03
N GLU A 288 43.97 29.38 29.12
CA GLU A 288 43.53 28.38 30.10
C GLU A 288 42.60 27.35 29.44
N MET A 289 41.58 27.81 28.69
CA MET A 289 40.70 26.91 27.94
C MET A 289 41.44 26.07 26.89
N LYS A 290 42.47 26.63 26.24
CA LYS A 290 43.35 25.86 25.32
C LYS A 290 44.16 24.81 26.07
N ALA A 291 44.67 25.12 27.26
CA ALA A 291 45.41 24.16 28.07
C ALA A 291 44.50 23.01 28.56
N GLU A 292 43.29 23.33 29.02
CA GLU A 292 42.28 22.32 29.38
C GLU A 292 41.88 21.47 28.17
N ALA A 293 41.64 22.09 27.01
CA ALA A 293 41.33 21.40 25.77
C ALA A 293 42.41 20.39 25.38
N ASN A 294 43.69 20.78 25.46
CA ASN A 294 44.81 19.90 25.17
C ASN A 294 44.93 18.75 26.18
N SER A 295 44.61 19.02 27.46
CA SER A 295 44.57 18.00 28.51
C SER A 295 43.50 16.94 28.22
N LEU A 296 42.29 17.37 27.83
CA LEU A 296 41.20 16.48 27.44
C LEU A 296 41.52 15.67 26.17
N ASP A 297 42.15 16.29 25.17
CA ASP A 297 42.57 15.56 23.97
C ASP A 297 43.61 14.49 24.28
N ARG A 298 44.53 14.77 25.21
CA ARG A 298 45.48 13.78 25.70
C ARG A 298 44.77 12.61 26.39
N GLN A 299 43.79 12.89 27.26
CA GLN A 299 42.99 11.83 27.90
C GLN A 299 42.22 11.00 26.87
N LEU A 300 41.65 11.64 25.84
CA LEU A 300 40.97 10.93 24.75
C LEU A 300 41.92 10.02 23.97
N GLN A 301 43.14 10.47 23.70
CA GLN A 301 44.18 9.63 23.07
C GLN A 301 44.57 8.45 23.96
N GLU A 302 44.66 8.64 25.28
CA GLU A 302 44.92 7.55 26.23
C GLU A 302 43.77 6.52 26.20
N TYR A 303 42.51 6.95 26.20
CA TYR A 303 41.36 6.05 26.05
C TYR A 303 41.33 5.35 24.69
N GLU A 304 41.62 6.05 23.60
CA GLU A 304 41.73 5.46 22.26
C GLU A 304 42.84 4.41 22.21
N SER A 305 43.97 4.66 22.88
CA SER A 305 45.08 3.70 22.98
C SER A 305 44.70 2.46 23.80
N LEU A 306 43.93 2.62 24.88
CA LEU A 306 43.38 1.53 25.68
C LEU A 306 42.40 0.69 24.87
N LEU A 307 41.52 1.33 24.11
CA LEU A 307 40.61 0.66 23.18
C LEU A 307 41.40 -0.15 22.14
N LYS A 308 42.43 0.44 21.53
CA LYS A 308 43.32 -0.26 20.58
C LYS A 308 44.04 -1.45 21.20
N LEU A 309 44.40 -1.39 22.49
CA LEU A 309 45.06 -2.48 23.21
C LEU A 309 44.08 -3.62 23.54
N VAL A 310 42.87 -3.28 23.98
CA VAL A 310 41.78 -4.24 24.24
C VAL A 310 41.33 -4.94 22.96
N ASP A 311 41.34 -4.23 21.83
CA ASP A 311 41.07 -4.79 20.51
C ASP A 311 42.21 -5.67 19.96
N GLY A 312 43.37 -5.77 20.62
CA GLY A 312 44.37 -6.80 20.35
C GLY A 312 44.80 -6.93 18.90
N GLY A 313 45.27 -5.85 18.26
CA GLY A 313 45.98 -5.87 16.97
C GLY A 313 45.19 -6.25 15.71
N SER A 314 44.05 -6.95 15.84
CA SER A 314 43.09 -7.23 14.76
C SER A 314 41.68 -7.41 15.33
N GLY A 315 41.23 -6.47 16.14
CA GLY A 315 39.97 -6.55 16.87
C GLY A 315 38.76 -6.38 15.95
N GLY A 316 37.83 -7.33 16.06
CA GLY A 316 36.57 -7.31 15.32
C GLY A 316 35.74 -6.03 15.50
N TYR A 317 35.95 -5.27 16.59
CA TYR A 317 35.25 -4.00 16.79
C TYR A 317 35.67 -2.92 15.78
N GLN A 318 36.96 -2.82 15.46
CA GLN A 318 37.42 -1.89 14.42
C GLN A 318 36.95 -2.32 13.03
N GLN A 319 36.84 -3.63 12.78
CA GLN A 319 36.19 -4.15 11.58
C GLN A 319 34.70 -3.77 11.55
N ILE A 320 33.97 -3.90 12.66
CA ILE A 320 32.57 -3.50 12.76
C ILE A 320 32.40 -1.99 12.51
N ILE A 321 33.28 -1.14 13.05
CA ILE A 321 33.25 0.31 12.79
C ILE A 321 33.56 0.60 11.32
N ASN A 322 34.55 -0.07 10.73
CA ASN A 322 34.89 0.09 9.32
C ASN A 322 33.75 -0.37 8.40
N ASP A 323 33.11 -1.48 8.74
CA ASP A 323 31.96 -2.01 8.00
C ASP A 323 30.75 -1.07 8.16
N TRP A 324 30.50 -0.56 9.37
CA TRP A 324 29.42 0.40 9.61
C TRP A 324 29.64 1.74 8.89
N THR A 325 30.86 2.27 8.92
CA THR A 325 31.20 3.50 8.19
C THR A 325 31.07 3.31 6.69
N LYS A 326 31.48 2.16 6.16
CA LYS A 326 31.31 1.80 4.75
C LYS A 326 29.84 1.67 4.35
N VAL A 327 29.01 1.03 5.18
CA VAL A 327 27.55 0.95 4.97
C VAL A 327 26.95 2.35 4.97
N LYS A 328 27.31 3.19 5.94
CA LYS A 328 26.81 4.56 6.05
C LYS A 328 27.18 5.41 4.84
N GLN A 329 28.43 5.31 4.37
CA GLN A 329 28.86 5.98 3.16
C GLN A 329 28.07 5.50 1.93
N GLY A 330 27.86 4.18 1.80
CA GLY A 330 27.03 3.61 0.74
C GLY A 330 25.58 4.09 0.81
N THR A 331 24.99 4.22 2.00
CA THR A 331 23.65 4.77 2.15
C THR A 331 23.58 6.25 1.81
N ASP A 332 24.61 7.04 2.15
CA ASP A 332 24.67 8.46 1.81
C ASP A 332 24.87 8.70 0.31
N GLU A 333 25.66 7.86 -0.36
CA GLU A 333 25.81 7.85 -1.82
C GLU A 333 24.52 7.44 -2.51
N CYS A 334 23.85 6.39 -2.03
CA CYS A 334 22.54 5.99 -2.50
C CYS A 334 21.49 7.10 -2.32
N LEU A 335 21.46 7.77 -1.16
CA LEU A 335 20.57 8.91 -0.92
C LEU A 335 20.87 10.09 -1.85
N LYS A 336 22.15 10.37 -2.13
CA LYS A 336 22.55 11.39 -3.11
C LYS A 336 22.09 11.01 -4.52
N ASP A 337 22.20 9.75 -4.91
CA ASP A 337 21.76 9.28 -6.22
C ASP A 337 20.23 9.26 -6.33
N LEU A 338 19.51 8.87 -5.28
CA LEU A 338 18.05 9.02 -5.20
C LEU A 338 17.63 10.49 -5.32
N ARG A 339 18.40 11.42 -4.75
CA ARG A 339 18.13 12.87 -4.91
C ARG A 339 18.38 13.32 -6.35
N ARG A 340 19.46 12.84 -6.99
CA ARG A 340 19.75 13.11 -8.41
C ARG A 340 18.67 12.56 -9.34
N LEU A 341 18.07 11.44 -8.99
CA LEU A 341 16.96 10.82 -9.73
C LEU A 341 15.59 11.47 -9.43
N GLY A 342 15.55 12.47 -8.56
CA GLY A 342 14.30 13.16 -8.18
C GLY A 342 13.36 12.30 -7.33
N TRP A 343 13.86 11.23 -6.71
CA TRP A 343 13.08 10.31 -5.88
C TRP A 343 12.94 10.80 -4.43
N THR A 344 13.97 11.45 -3.89
CA THR A 344 13.86 12.17 -2.62
C THR A 344 13.53 13.63 -2.93
N GLY A 345 12.23 13.95 -2.90
CA GLY A 345 11.75 15.32 -2.98
C GLY A 345 12.35 16.17 -1.85
N ASP A 346 12.76 17.39 -2.19
CA ASP A 346 13.24 18.37 -1.21
C ASP A 346 12.17 18.72 -0.17
#